data_AF-A0AAW9I7H1-F1
#
_entry.id   AF-A0AAW9I7H1-F1
#
_cell.length_a   1.000
_cell.length_b   1.000
_cell.length_c   1.000
_cell.angle_alpha   90.00
_cell.angle_beta   90.00
_cell.angle_gamma   90.00
#
_symmetry.space_group_name_H-M   'P 1'
#
loop_
_entity.id
_entity.type
_entity.pdbx_description
1 polymer ?
#
loop_
_entity_poly.entity_id
_entity_poly.type
_entity_poly.pdbx_seq_one_letter_code
_entity_poly.pdbx_strand_id
1 'polypeptide(L)'
;IIPELDTPAHSLAISHYMPEIASEKYGPDHLNLETPKTYEFVKNLFDEYLSGDDPVFVGPDVHIGTDEYKGADQPTKELFRKYADDLINLVNDYGKDPMFWGSLTALNGKTPISNDASVACWYNGYADPIEMSKQGYDLVSIPDGSVYIVPAAGYYYDYLSTSSLYNNWEPNKIGNVTFPYGFPQLKGGMFALWNDKYGNGISKHDTHDRIFPAVQTLSEKMWSGSDSKIDYSAFQTLSQNVGEAP
;
A
#
# COMPACT_ATOMS: atom_id res chain seq x y z
N ILE A 1 -2.79 11.43 -6.82
CA ILE A 1 -1.51 10.68 -6.86
C ILE A 1 -1.01 10.65 -5.44
N ILE A 2 -0.70 9.47 -4.92
CA ILE A 2 -0.10 9.30 -3.60
C ILE A 2 1.33 8.82 -3.86
N PRO A 3 2.36 9.66 -3.66
CA PRO A 3 3.74 9.23 -3.84
C PRO A 3 4.18 8.35 -2.68
N GLU A 4 5.06 7.40 -2.95
CA GLU A 4 5.58 6.45 -1.97
C GLU A 4 7.11 6.48 -1.92
N LEU A 5 7.66 6.53 -0.71
CA LEU A 5 9.07 6.25 -0.44
C LEU A 5 9.13 5.10 0.56
N ASP A 6 9.37 3.89 0.05
CA ASP A 6 9.30 2.69 0.87
C ASP A 6 10.62 2.37 1.59
N THR A 7 10.51 2.38 2.91
CA THR A 7 11.57 2.18 3.89
C THR A 7 10.94 1.63 5.18
N PRO A 8 11.67 0.89 6.04
CA PRO A 8 13.09 0.59 5.97
C PRO A 8 13.41 -0.74 5.26
N ALA A 9 12.42 -1.48 4.78
CA ALA A 9 12.63 -2.56 3.80
C ALA A 9 12.57 -1.99 2.37
N HIS A 10 12.73 -2.85 1.35
CA HIS A 10 12.68 -2.47 -0.07
C HIS A 10 13.61 -1.28 -0.45
N SER A 11 14.67 -1.11 0.34
CA SER A 11 15.52 0.09 0.34
C SER A 11 16.84 -0.13 -0.38
N LEU A 12 16.95 -1.15 -1.23
CA LEU A 12 18.21 -1.47 -1.93
C LEU A 12 18.77 -0.29 -2.74
N ALA A 13 17.91 0.55 -3.34
CA ALA A 13 18.34 1.74 -4.05
C ALA A 13 19.06 2.74 -3.12
N ILE A 14 18.56 2.91 -1.89
CA ILE A 14 19.13 3.79 -0.88
C ILE A 14 20.45 3.21 -0.35
N SER A 15 20.46 1.94 0.02
CA SER A 15 21.66 1.29 0.58
C SER A 15 22.77 1.13 -0.45
N HIS A 16 22.47 1.04 -1.74
CA HIS A 16 23.48 1.12 -2.81
C HIS A 16 24.17 2.48 -2.85
N TYR A 17 23.42 3.57 -2.64
CA TYR A 17 23.98 4.92 -2.55
C TYR A 17 24.73 5.14 -1.24
N MET A 18 24.18 4.62 -0.13
CA MET A 18 24.70 4.81 1.22
C MET A 18 24.88 3.46 1.96
N PRO A 19 25.92 2.68 1.62
CA PRO A 19 26.09 1.31 2.15
C PRO A 19 26.23 1.24 3.67
N GLU A 20 26.68 2.32 4.31
CA GLU A 20 26.87 2.45 5.75
C GLU A 20 25.56 2.46 6.56
N ILE A 21 24.40 2.71 5.93
CA ILE A 21 23.09 2.59 6.57
C ILE A 21 22.37 1.29 6.19
N ALA A 22 23.02 0.38 5.47
CA ALA A 22 22.47 -0.93 5.16
C ALA A 22 22.43 -1.83 6.40
N SER A 23 21.42 -2.68 6.49
CA SER A 23 21.31 -3.69 7.54
C SER A 23 22.25 -4.87 7.26
N GLU A 24 23.22 -5.10 8.13
CA GLU A 24 24.00 -6.34 8.09
C GLU A 24 23.14 -7.56 8.48
N LYS A 25 22.15 -7.36 9.35
CA LYS A 25 21.30 -8.42 9.90
C LYS A 25 20.25 -8.93 8.90
N TYR A 26 19.66 -8.02 8.13
CA TYR A 26 18.55 -8.32 7.21
C TYR A 26 18.92 -8.25 5.73
N GLY A 27 20.17 -7.88 5.44
CA GLY A 27 20.68 -7.71 4.09
C GLY A 27 20.53 -6.28 3.58
N PRO A 28 21.19 -5.95 2.45
CA PRO A 28 21.28 -4.57 1.97
C PRO A 28 19.95 -3.99 1.50
N ASP A 29 18.94 -4.82 1.24
CA ASP A 29 17.59 -4.33 0.93
C ASP A 29 16.87 -3.72 2.16
N HIS A 30 17.45 -3.83 3.36
CA HIS A 30 16.92 -3.22 4.57
C HIS A 30 17.86 -2.15 5.11
N LEU A 31 17.31 -1.10 5.70
CA LEU A 31 18.07 -0.07 6.40
C LEU A 31 18.34 -0.48 7.87
N ASN A 32 19.46 0.00 8.41
CA ASN A 32 19.86 -0.24 9.79
C ASN A 32 19.18 0.76 10.72
N LEU A 33 18.13 0.32 11.44
CA LEU A 33 17.39 1.16 12.38
C LEU A 33 18.12 1.40 13.73
N GLU A 34 19.30 0.81 13.95
CA GLU A 34 20.10 1.00 15.16
C GLU A 34 21.01 2.24 15.10
N THR A 35 21.18 2.83 13.92
CA THR A 35 22.02 4.03 13.73
C THR A 35 21.17 5.28 13.46
N PRO A 36 21.46 6.42 14.13
CA PRO A 36 20.75 7.67 13.88
C PRO A 36 20.92 8.17 12.44
N LYS A 37 21.98 7.75 11.75
CA LYS A 37 22.27 8.14 10.36
C LYS A 37 21.16 7.71 9.38
N THR A 38 20.50 6.59 9.65
CA THR A 38 19.35 6.11 8.86
C THR A 38 18.18 7.08 8.95
N TYR A 39 17.85 7.50 10.18
CA TYR A 39 16.74 8.42 10.43
C TYR A 39 17.01 9.79 9.82
N GLU A 40 18.24 10.31 9.97
CA GLU A 40 18.65 11.57 9.35
C GLU A 40 18.55 11.51 7.82
N PHE A 41 19.06 10.43 7.20
CA PHE A 41 19.01 10.27 5.75
C PHE A 41 17.56 10.22 5.25
N VAL A 42 16.73 9.35 5.82
CA VAL A 42 15.35 9.19 5.35
C VAL A 42 14.53 10.45 5.62
N LYS A 43 14.72 11.10 6.77
CA LYS A 43 14.07 12.40 7.03
C LYS A 43 14.44 13.43 5.97
N ASN A 44 15.72 13.58 5.65
CA ASN A 44 16.17 14.54 4.65
C ASN A 44 15.65 14.17 3.25
N LEU A 45 15.54 12.88 2.94
CA LEU A 45 14.93 12.43 1.70
C LEU A 45 13.46 12.85 1.64
N PHE A 46 12.65 12.62 2.67
CA PHE A 46 11.26 13.11 2.69
C PHE A 46 11.20 14.65 2.63
N ASP A 47 12.03 15.36 3.40
CA ASP A 47 12.11 16.83 3.39
C ASP A 47 12.35 17.39 1.98
N GLU A 48 13.18 16.74 1.17
CA GLU A 48 13.43 17.14 -0.23
C GLU A 48 12.15 17.17 -1.08
N TYR A 49 11.20 16.26 -0.85
CA TYR A 49 9.96 16.19 -1.63
C TYR A 49 8.79 16.94 -0.99
N LEU A 50 8.82 17.16 0.33
CA LEU A 50 7.72 17.75 1.10
C LEU A 50 7.88 19.26 1.37
N SER A 51 9.10 19.78 1.34
CA SER A 51 9.41 21.15 1.75
C SER A 51 9.43 22.16 0.60
N GLY A 52 9.54 23.45 0.96
CA GLY A 52 9.63 24.58 0.03
C GLY A 52 8.27 25.18 -0.33
N ASP A 53 8.32 26.30 -1.07
CA ASP A 53 7.11 27.02 -1.52
C ASP A 53 6.36 26.27 -2.63
N ASP A 54 7.04 25.36 -3.33
CA ASP A 54 6.51 24.53 -4.43
C ASP A 54 7.03 23.08 -4.28
N PRO A 55 6.48 22.30 -3.33
CA PRO A 55 6.96 20.95 -3.03
C PRO A 55 6.66 19.98 -4.16
N VAL A 56 7.54 18.98 -4.37
CA VAL A 56 7.35 17.95 -5.40
C VAL A 56 6.11 17.10 -5.12
N PHE A 57 5.88 16.75 -3.85
CA PHE A 57 4.68 16.05 -3.43
C PHE A 57 3.57 17.07 -3.18
N VAL A 58 2.85 17.42 -4.26
CA VAL A 58 1.78 18.44 -4.24
C VAL A 58 0.49 17.95 -3.59
N GLY A 59 0.24 16.64 -3.57
CA GLY A 59 -0.99 16.05 -3.02
C GLY A 59 -1.06 16.11 -1.49
N PRO A 60 -2.26 15.94 -0.92
CA PRO A 60 -2.43 15.87 0.54
C PRO A 60 -1.86 14.57 1.10
N ASP A 61 -2.03 13.44 0.40
CA ASP A 61 -1.59 12.13 0.88
C ASP A 61 -0.14 11.81 0.50
N VAL A 62 0.60 11.14 1.40
CA VAL A 62 1.95 10.61 1.17
C VAL A 62 2.08 9.21 1.75
N HIS A 63 2.56 8.25 0.97
CA HIS A 63 2.80 6.88 1.43
C HIS A 63 4.22 6.74 1.99
N ILE A 64 4.35 6.25 3.22
CA ILE A 64 5.64 6.05 3.90
C ILE A 64 6.18 4.62 3.77
N GLY A 65 5.46 3.75 3.05
CA GLY A 65 5.82 2.34 2.82
C GLY A 65 5.64 1.50 4.07
N THR A 66 6.75 0.95 4.58
CA THR A 66 6.89 0.21 5.85
C THR A 66 6.35 -1.23 5.85
N ASP A 67 6.17 -1.85 4.68
CA ASP A 67 5.93 -3.29 4.56
C ASP A 67 7.21 -4.12 4.68
N GLU A 68 6.98 -5.42 4.86
CA GLU A 68 7.97 -6.52 4.83
C GLU A 68 9.27 -6.36 5.65
N TYR A 69 9.35 -5.39 6.57
CA TYR A 69 10.49 -5.29 7.47
C TYR A 69 10.58 -6.53 8.38
N LYS A 70 11.66 -7.30 8.24
CA LYS A 70 11.83 -8.63 8.86
C LYS A 70 12.23 -8.58 10.35
N GLY A 71 11.45 -7.87 11.18
CA GLY A 71 11.65 -7.78 12.63
C GLY A 71 11.02 -8.93 13.42
N ALA A 72 11.78 -10.00 13.69
CA ALA A 72 11.27 -11.13 14.48
C ALA A 72 11.35 -10.93 16.01
N ASP A 73 12.44 -10.34 16.50
CA ASP A 73 12.65 -10.10 17.93
C ASP A 73 12.01 -8.78 18.40
N GLN A 74 11.69 -8.71 19.69
CA GLN A 74 11.00 -7.55 20.27
C GLN A 74 11.81 -6.25 20.17
N PRO A 75 13.12 -6.20 20.45
CA PRO A 75 13.91 -4.98 20.27
C PRO A 75 13.84 -4.43 18.83
N THR A 76 13.93 -5.29 17.82
CA THR A 76 13.83 -4.87 16.42
C THR A 76 12.43 -4.33 16.10
N LYS A 77 11.38 -4.95 16.63
CA LYS A 77 10.01 -4.44 16.48
C LYS A 77 9.85 -3.06 17.10
N GLU A 78 10.40 -2.81 18.29
CA GLU A 78 10.31 -1.48 18.91
C GLU A 78 11.05 -0.41 18.09
N LEU A 79 12.20 -0.74 17.49
CA LEU A 79 12.90 0.17 16.56
C LEU A 79 12.05 0.48 15.33
N PHE A 80 11.44 -0.55 14.72
CA PHE A 80 10.51 -0.35 13.59
C PHE A 80 9.32 0.54 13.98
N ARG A 81 8.71 0.29 15.14
CA ARG A 81 7.56 1.06 15.60
C ARG A 81 7.92 2.52 15.81
N LYS A 82 9.07 2.80 16.42
CA LYS A 82 9.59 4.16 16.55
C LYS A 82 9.81 4.79 15.16
N TYR A 83 10.39 4.04 14.23
CA TYR A 83 10.66 4.51 12.88
C TYR A 83 9.38 4.88 12.11
N ALA A 84 8.37 4.01 12.14
CA ALA A 84 7.07 4.29 11.53
C ALA A 84 6.39 5.52 12.17
N ASP A 85 6.43 5.64 13.50
CA ASP A 85 5.90 6.81 14.22
C ASP A 85 6.64 8.10 13.82
N ASP A 86 7.97 8.09 13.72
CA ASP A 86 8.76 9.24 13.29
C ASP A 86 8.36 9.71 11.87
N LEU A 87 8.12 8.78 10.94
CA LEU A 87 7.72 9.11 9.56
C LEU A 87 6.28 9.60 9.46
N ILE A 88 5.35 9.00 10.22
CA ILE A 88 3.96 9.48 10.32
C ILE A 88 3.96 10.93 10.83
N ASN A 89 4.67 11.19 11.93
CA ASN A 89 4.75 12.52 12.51
C ASN A 89 5.46 13.52 11.57
N LEU A 90 6.51 13.08 10.86
CA LEU A 90 7.18 13.91 9.87
C LEU A 90 6.22 14.38 8.77
N VAL A 91 5.45 13.47 8.17
CA VAL A 91 4.48 13.83 7.11
C VAL A 91 3.38 14.75 7.66
N ASN A 92 2.86 14.43 8.85
CA ASN A 92 1.87 15.28 9.52
C ASN A 92 2.39 16.70 9.82
N ASP A 93 3.68 16.86 10.17
CA ASP A 93 4.30 18.17 10.41
C ASP A 93 4.33 19.07 9.16
N TYR A 94 4.29 18.48 7.95
CA TYR A 94 4.10 19.23 6.68
C TYR A 94 2.63 19.48 6.34
N GLY A 95 1.69 19.14 7.22
CA GLY A 95 0.25 19.29 7.01
C GLY A 95 -0.30 18.35 5.93
N LYS A 96 0.27 17.16 5.83
CA LYS A 96 -0.09 16.11 4.86
C LYS A 96 -0.57 14.86 5.58
N ASP A 97 -1.30 14.02 4.86
CA ASP A 97 -1.95 12.83 5.38
C ASP A 97 -1.07 11.59 5.11
N PRO A 98 -0.44 10.96 6.12
CA PRO A 98 0.38 9.79 5.91
C PRO A 98 -0.49 8.53 5.65
N MET A 99 -0.03 7.71 4.72
CA MET A 99 -0.51 6.35 4.51
C MET A 99 0.66 5.37 4.64
N PHE A 100 0.41 4.16 5.16
CA PHE A 100 1.43 3.12 5.22
C PHE A 100 0.83 1.73 4.96
N TRP A 101 1.68 0.80 4.52
CA TRP A 101 1.30 -0.61 4.39
C TRP A 101 1.14 -1.22 5.77
N GLY A 102 -0.01 -1.85 6.01
CA GLY A 102 -0.30 -2.44 7.31
C GLY A 102 0.68 -3.54 7.70
N SER A 103 1.48 -3.29 8.75
CA SER A 103 2.49 -4.23 9.29
C SER A 103 2.42 -4.45 10.80
N LEU A 104 1.51 -3.75 11.50
CA LEU A 104 1.55 -3.60 12.97
C LEU A 104 1.06 -4.82 13.76
N THR A 105 0.30 -5.74 13.14
CA THR A 105 -0.03 -7.02 13.78
C THR A 105 1.19 -7.92 13.83
N ALA A 106 1.96 -8.00 12.73
CA ALA A 106 3.21 -8.75 12.69
C ALA A 106 4.32 -8.07 13.53
N LEU A 107 4.40 -6.74 13.49
CA LEU A 107 5.38 -5.89 14.18
C LEU A 107 4.77 -5.23 15.43
N ASN A 108 4.12 -6.05 16.25
CA ASN A 108 3.55 -5.63 17.52
C ASN A 108 4.62 -5.21 18.55
N GLY A 109 4.26 -4.31 19.46
CA GLY A 109 5.17 -3.81 20.50
C GLY A 109 4.49 -2.79 21.40
N LYS A 110 5.28 -2.16 22.28
CA LYS A 110 4.84 -1.20 23.29
C LYS A 110 5.08 0.25 22.88
N THR A 111 6.03 0.51 21.99
CA THR A 111 6.28 1.85 21.45
C THR A 111 5.01 2.33 20.77
N PRO A 112 4.43 3.46 21.21
CA PRO A 112 3.24 4.00 20.58
C PRO A 112 3.54 4.41 19.14
N ILE A 113 2.52 4.36 18.30
CA ILE A 113 2.56 4.89 16.93
C ILE A 113 1.33 5.79 16.81
N SER A 114 1.52 6.99 16.29
CA SER A 114 0.44 7.91 15.96
C SER A 114 -0.56 7.23 15.02
N ASN A 115 -1.84 7.36 15.36
CA ASN A 115 -2.94 6.86 14.54
C ASN A 115 -3.51 7.91 13.59
N ASP A 116 -2.88 9.08 13.52
CA ASP A 116 -3.16 10.13 12.53
C ASP A 116 -2.55 9.74 11.18
N ALA A 117 -3.03 8.62 10.64
CA ALA A 117 -2.56 7.98 9.42
C ALA A 117 -3.60 6.99 8.87
N SER A 118 -3.53 6.72 7.57
CA SER A 118 -4.28 5.64 6.92
C SER A 118 -3.45 4.36 6.79
N VAL A 119 -4.09 3.20 6.93
CA VAL A 119 -3.46 1.88 6.76
C VAL A 119 -3.98 1.21 5.50
N ALA A 120 -3.08 0.94 4.56
CA ALA A 120 -3.34 0.06 3.43
C ALA A 120 -3.33 -1.41 3.92
N CYS A 121 -4.52 -1.98 4.14
CA CYS A 121 -4.68 -3.33 4.66
C CYS A 121 -4.58 -4.37 3.53
N TRP A 122 -3.35 -4.75 3.22
CA TRP A 122 -3.03 -5.65 2.11
C TRP A 122 -3.05 -7.13 2.50
N TYR A 123 -2.61 -7.47 3.71
CA TYR A 123 -2.59 -8.85 4.20
C TYR A 123 -2.98 -8.91 5.68
N ASN A 124 -4.04 -9.66 6.00
CA ASN A 124 -4.60 -9.71 7.37
C ASN A 124 -3.60 -10.26 8.42
N GLY A 125 -2.60 -11.04 8.00
CA GLY A 125 -1.56 -11.54 8.91
C GLY A 125 -0.54 -10.47 9.31
N TYR A 126 -0.36 -9.43 8.48
CA TYR A 126 0.53 -8.31 8.76
C TYR A 126 -0.20 -7.18 9.47
N ALA A 127 -1.45 -6.92 9.09
CA ALA A 127 -2.35 -6.02 9.78
C ALA A 127 -3.78 -6.58 9.80
N ASP A 128 -4.23 -6.97 10.99
CA ASP A 128 -5.62 -7.31 11.23
C ASP A 128 -6.47 -6.02 11.17
N PRO A 129 -7.42 -5.92 10.23
CA PRO A 129 -8.12 -4.66 9.98
C PRO A 129 -9.08 -4.29 11.13
N ILE A 130 -9.57 -5.25 11.91
CA ILE A 130 -10.39 -4.97 13.09
C ILE A 130 -9.51 -4.34 14.17
N GLU A 131 -8.31 -4.90 14.41
CA GLU A 131 -7.37 -4.33 15.38
C GLU A 131 -6.79 -2.98 14.94
N MET A 132 -6.56 -2.77 13.64
CA MET A 132 -6.15 -1.45 13.13
C MET A 132 -7.25 -0.41 13.35
N SER A 133 -8.50 -0.74 13.04
CA SER A 133 -9.62 0.18 13.31
C SER A 133 -9.77 0.47 14.81
N LYS A 134 -9.64 -0.53 15.70
CA LYS A 134 -9.68 -0.31 17.16
C LYS A 134 -8.57 0.61 17.65
N GLN A 135 -7.41 0.61 16.98
CA GLN A 135 -6.30 1.52 17.27
C GLN A 135 -6.54 2.94 16.73
N GLY A 136 -7.64 3.16 16.00
CA GLY A 136 -8.05 4.48 15.51
C GLY A 136 -7.61 4.81 14.10
N TYR A 137 -6.93 3.90 13.40
CA TYR A 137 -6.50 4.13 12.02
C TYR A 137 -7.69 4.15 11.06
N ASP A 138 -7.58 5.00 10.05
CA ASP A 138 -8.39 4.88 8.85
C ASP A 138 -7.86 3.71 7.99
N LEU A 139 -8.75 2.99 7.32
CA LEU A 139 -8.45 1.75 6.60
C LEU A 139 -8.68 1.92 5.11
N VAL A 140 -7.76 1.41 4.31
CA VAL A 140 -7.91 1.23 2.86
C VAL A 140 -7.85 -0.24 2.52
N SER A 141 -8.88 -0.73 1.82
CA SER A 141 -8.98 -2.12 1.42
C SER A 141 -8.13 -2.41 0.20
N ILE A 142 -7.12 -3.27 0.35
CA ILE A 142 -6.29 -3.69 -0.79
C ILE A 142 -5.83 -5.15 -0.66
N PRO A 143 -6.73 -6.11 -0.38
CA PRO A 143 -6.35 -7.48 -0.05
C PRO A 143 -5.62 -8.18 -1.21
N ASP A 144 -4.38 -8.56 -0.93
CA ASP A 144 -3.44 -9.17 -1.86
C ASP A 144 -4.04 -10.34 -2.65
N GLY A 145 -4.72 -11.27 -1.96
CA GLY A 145 -5.36 -12.44 -2.56
C GLY A 145 -6.55 -12.15 -3.48
N SER A 146 -6.99 -10.89 -3.59
CA SER A 146 -8.12 -10.49 -4.44
C SER A 146 -7.76 -9.46 -5.51
N VAL A 147 -6.88 -8.51 -5.19
CA VAL A 147 -6.68 -7.29 -6.01
C VAL A 147 -5.22 -7.02 -6.40
N TYR A 148 -4.32 -8.00 -6.24
CA TYR A 148 -2.93 -7.87 -6.72
C TYR A 148 -2.73 -8.54 -8.08
N ILE A 149 -2.14 -7.79 -9.01
CA ILE A 149 -1.62 -8.30 -10.28
C ILE A 149 -0.10 -8.42 -10.14
N VAL A 150 0.47 -9.59 -10.41
CA VAL A 150 1.92 -9.78 -10.50
C VAL A 150 2.24 -10.51 -11.81
N PRO A 151 2.59 -9.78 -12.87
CA PRO A 151 2.72 -10.34 -14.20
C PRO A 151 3.74 -11.48 -14.29
N ALA A 152 3.32 -12.61 -14.84
CA ALA A 152 4.14 -13.80 -15.07
C ALA A 152 4.94 -14.30 -13.84
N ALA A 153 4.44 -14.09 -12.61
CA ALA A 153 5.20 -14.40 -11.39
C ALA A 153 5.00 -15.83 -10.85
N GLY A 154 3.90 -16.50 -11.22
CA GLY A 154 3.51 -17.81 -10.70
C GLY A 154 2.81 -17.76 -9.33
N TYR A 155 2.56 -16.57 -8.81
CA TYR A 155 1.78 -16.28 -7.61
C TYR A 155 1.03 -14.95 -7.81
N TYR A 156 -0.01 -14.73 -7.00
CA TYR A 156 -1.08 -13.75 -7.30
C TYR A 156 -1.58 -13.92 -8.75
N TYR A 157 -2.16 -12.89 -9.34
CA TYR A 157 -2.83 -13.00 -10.63
C TYR A 157 -2.00 -12.37 -11.74
N ASP A 158 -1.93 -13.03 -12.91
CA ASP A 158 -1.44 -12.35 -14.13
C ASP A 158 -2.48 -11.36 -14.67
N TYR A 159 -3.77 -11.71 -14.54
CA TYR A 159 -4.93 -10.85 -14.77
C TYR A 159 -5.95 -11.07 -13.66
N LEU A 160 -6.54 -10.01 -13.12
CA LEU A 160 -7.64 -10.16 -12.16
C LEU A 160 -8.87 -10.76 -12.83
N SER A 161 -9.57 -11.65 -12.12
CA SER A 161 -10.86 -12.16 -12.58
C SER A 161 -11.93 -11.08 -12.41
N THR A 162 -12.21 -10.34 -13.49
CA THR A 162 -13.24 -9.29 -13.54
C THR A 162 -14.62 -9.82 -13.17
N SER A 163 -14.98 -11.03 -13.61
CA SER A 163 -16.25 -11.67 -13.24
C SER A 163 -16.32 -11.99 -11.74
N SER A 164 -15.25 -12.51 -11.14
CA SER A 164 -15.22 -12.80 -9.70
C SER A 164 -15.28 -11.51 -8.89
N LEU A 165 -14.48 -10.50 -9.26
CA LEU A 165 -14.47 -9.20 -8.59
C LEU A 165 -15.84 -8.53 -8.63
N TYR A 166 -16.46 -8.47 -9.81
CA TYR A 166 -17.77 -7.85 -10.00
C TYR A 166 -18.85 -8.45 -9.09
N ASN A 167 -18.83 -9.78 -8.95
CA ASN A 167 -19.86 -10.52 -8.20
C ASN A 167 -19.55 -10.66 -6.71
N ASN A 168 -18.28 -10.66 -6.29
CA ASN A 168 -17.88 -11.15 -4.96
C ASN A 168 -16.96 -10.22 -4.17
N TRP A 169 -16.52 -9.10 -4.75
CA TRP A 169 -15.62 -8.15 -4.08
C TRP A 169 -16.17 -6.73 -4.11
N GLU A 170 -16.03 -6.05 -2.97
CA GLU A 170 -16.35 -4.65 -2.76
C GLU A 170 -15.36 -4.06 -1.76
N PRO A 171 -15.19 -2.72 -1.72
CA PRO A 171 -14.20 -2.08 -0.84
C PRO A 171 -14.36 -2.39 0.64
N ASN A 172 -15.56 -2.75 1.12
CA ASN A 172 -15.79 -3.15 2.51
C ASN A 172 -15.28 -4.54 2.87
N LYS A 173 -14.71 -5.28 1.92
CA LYS A 173 -14.11 -6.58 2.15
C LYS A 173 -12.58 -6.49 2.17
N ILE A 174 -12.00 -6.56 3.37
CA ILE A 174 -10.54 -6.58 3.60
C ILE A 174 -10.14 -8.02 3.94
N GLY A 175 -9.76 -8.76 2.90
CA GLY A 175 -9.38 -10.17 3.01
C GLY A 175 -10.54 -11.03 3.50
N ASN A 176 -10.42 -11.61 4.70
CA ASN A 176 -11.48 -12.41 5.31
C ASN A 176 -12.48 -11.60 6.16
N VAL A 177 -12.25 -10.29 6.33
CA VAL A 177 -13.12 -9.39 7.10
C VAL A 177 -14.05 -8.62 6.16
N THR A 178 -15.33 -8.51 6.51
CA THR A 178 -16.30 -7.65 5.82
C THR A 178 -16.87 -6.63 6.80
N PHE A 179 -16.63 -5.35 6.53
CA PHE A 179 -17.17 -4.23 7.29
C PHE A 179 -18.59 -3.88 6.81
N PRO A 180 -19.44 -3.33 7.68
CA PRO A 180 -20.73 -2.80 7.25
C PRO A 180 -20.54 -1.61 6.30
N TYR A 181 -21.49 -1.39 5.39
CA TYR A 181 -21.48 -0.17 4.58
C TYR A 181 -21.56 1.08 5.47
N GLY A 182 -20.84 2.12 5.06
CA GLY A 182 -20.75 3.36 5.83
C GLY A 182 -19.90 3.24 7.10
N PHE A 183 -19.08 2.20 7.25
CA PHE A 183 -18.12 2.11 8.34
C PHE A 183 -17.15 3.32 8.31
N PRO A 184 -17.14 4.21 9.33
CA PRO A 184 -16.53 5.54 9.20
C PRO A 184 -15.02 5.54 8.90
N GLN A 185 -14.30 4.54 9.41
CA GLN A 185 -12.86 4.42 9.24
C GLN A 185 -12.47 3.77 7.90
N LEU A 186 -13.39 3.11 7.20
CA LEU A 186 -13.09 2.53 5.89
C LEU A 186 -13.21 3.59 4.80
N LYS A 187 -12.09 3.97 4.18
CA LYS A 187 -12.04 5.07 3.18
C LYS A 187 -12.27 4.62 1.75
N GLY A 188 -12.25 3.31 1.50
CA GLY A 188 -12.47 2.76 0.17
C GLY A 188 -11.56 1.58 -0.08
N GLY A 189 -11.21 1.37 -1.34
CA GLY A 189 -10.32 0.30 -1.75
C GLY A 189 -9.40 0.70 -2.89
N MET A 190 -8.34 -0.06 -3.04
CA MET A 190 -7.34 0.07 -4.10
C MET A 190 -7.10 -1.31 -4.73
N PHE A 191 -6.34 -1.33 -5.81
CA PHE A 191 -5.74 -2.55 -6.36
C PHE A 191 -4.29 -2.23 -6.75
N ALA A 192 -3.46 -3.25 -6.88
CA ALA A 192 -2.05 -3.07 -7.19
C ALA A 192 -1.63 -3.90 -8.39
N LEU A 193 -0.65 -3.38 -9.13
CA LEU A 193 0.16 -4.17 -10.04
C LEU A 193 1.61 -4.05 -9.61
N TRP A 194 2.21 -5.18 -9.25
CA TRP A 194 3.61 -5.28 -8.84
C TRP A 194 4.45 -5.94 -9.92
N ASN A 195 5.61 -5.35 -10.22
CA ASN A 195 6.54 -5.87 -11.23
C ASN A 195 7.68 -6.67 -10.58
N ASP A 196 7.33 -7.72 -9.84
CA ASP A 196 8.28 -8.50 -9.03
C ASP A 196 9.37 -9.21 -9.84
N LYS A 197 9.07 -9.55 -11.10
CA LYS A 197 9.96 -10.35 -11.94
C LYS A 197 10.74 -9.45 -12.90
N TYR A 198 11.96 -9.10 -12.51
CA TYR A 198 12.90 -8.44 -13.42
C TYR A 198 13.21 -9.33 -14.64
N GLY A 199 13.17 -8.74 -15.85
CA GLY A 199 13.56 -9.42 -17.08
C GLY A 199 12.56 -10.46 -17.61
N ASN A 200 11.32 -10.50 -17.10
CA ASN A 200 10.27 -11.41 -17.57
C ASN A 200 9.65 -11.01 -18.93
N GLY A 201 10.09 -9.92 -19.54
CA GLY A 201 9.62 -9.46 -20.85
C GLY A 201 8.31 -8.66 -20.84
N ILE A 202 7.76 -8.35 -19.66
CA ILE A 202 6.54 -7.54 -19.52
C ILE A 202 6.87 -6.07 -19.80
N SER A 203 6.24 -5.51 -20.83
CA SER A 203 6.34 -4.10 -21.18
C SER A 203 5.27 -3.25 -20.48
N LYS A 204 5.39 -1.93 -20.58
CA LYS A 204 4.35 -1.00 -20.12
C LYS A 204 3.00 -1.24 -20.81
N HIS A 205 3.01 -1.71 -22.05
CA HIS A 205 1.79 -2.02 -22.79
C HIS A 205 1.14 -3.31 -22.26
N ASP A 206 1.95 -4.28 -21.87
CA ASP A 206 1.49 -5.52 -21.22
C ASP A 206 0.92 -5.25 -19.81
N THR A 207 1.50 -4.28 -19.11
CA THR A 207 0.97 -3.75 -17.84
C THR A 207 -0.40 -3.10 -18.05
N HIS A 208 -0.55 -2.23 -19.05
CA HIS A 208 -1.84 -1.60 -19.38
C HIS A 208 -2.91 -2.63 -19.73
N ASP A 209 -2.58 -3.61 -20.57
CA ASP A 209 -3.50 -4.68 -20.96
C ASP A 209 -4.04 -5.48 -19.76
N ARG A 210 -3.23 -5.67 -18.71
CA ARG A 210 -3.65 -6.33 -17.46
C ARG A 210 -4.50 -5.44 -16.56
N ILE A 211 -4.14 -4.16 -16.48
CA ILE A 211 -4.80 -3.19 -15.60
C ILE A 211 -6.16 -2.76 -16.16
N PHE A 212 -6.27 -2.59 -17.47
CA PHE A 212 -7.43 -1.93 -18.08
C PHE A 212 -8.78 -2.63 -17.77
N PRO A 213 -8.92 -3.96 -17.92
CA PRO A 213 -10.15 -4.65 -17.53
C PRO A 213 -10.44 -4.57 -16.01
N ALA A 214 -9.38 -4.57 -15.19
CA ALA A 214 -9.49 -4.44 -13.74
C ALA A 214 -10.02 -3.06 -13.35
N VAL A 215 -9.50 -1.98 -13.95
CA VAL A 215 -9.98 -0.60 -13.73
C VAL A 215 -11.45 -0.47 -14.06
N GLN A 216 -11.91 -1.02 -15.18
CA GLN A 216 -13.32 -0.99 -15.56
C GLN A 216 -14.20 -1.65 -14.49
N THR A 217 -13.82 -2.83 -14.03
CA THR A 217 -14.61 -3.58 -13.04
C THR A 217 -14.56 -2.95 -11.66
N LEU A 218 -13.36 -2.61 -11.18
CA LEU A 218 -13.17 -2.09 -9.84
C LEU A 218 -13.74 -0.68 -9.68
N SER A 219 -13.74 0.15 -10.73
CA SER A 219 -14.39 1.46 -10.69
C SER A 219 -15.90 1.34 -10.44
N GLU A 220 -16.60 0.42 -11.12
CA GLU A 220 -18.02 0.14 -10.85
C GLU A 220 -18.23 -0.31 -9.40
N LYS A 221 -17.39 -1.24 -8.91
CA LYS A 221 -17.52 -1.79 -7.56
C LYS A 221 -17.16 -0.79 -6.46
N MET A 222 -16.22 0.11 -6.72
CA MET A 222 -15.81 1.16 -5.78
C MET A 222 -16.77 2.34 -5.77
N TRP A 223 -17.48 2.60 -6.87
CA TRP A 223 -18.43 3.71 -6.97
C TRP A 223 -19.86 3.31 -6.58
N SER A 224 -20.38 2.23 -7.14
CA SER A 224 -21.79 1.81 -6.99
C SER A 224 -21.98 0.74 -5.92
N GLY A 225 -20.92 0.06 -5.48
CA GLY A 225 -21.02 -1.09 -4.57
C GLY A 225 -21.93 -2.19 -5.13
N SER A 226 -22.96 -2.56 -4.38
CA SER A 226 -23.93 -3.60 -4.75
C SER A 226 -25.13 -3.09 -5.54
N ASP A 227 -25.24 -1.78 -5.81
CA ASP A 227 -26.36 -1.17 -6.56
C ASP A 227 -26.26 -1.37 -8.08
N SER A 228 -25.59 -2.44 -8.54
CA SER A 228 -25.54 -2.71 -9.97
C SER A 228 -26.89 -3.23 -10.47
N LYS A 229 -27.45 -2.51 -11.44
CA LYS A 229 -28.73 -2.83 -12.07
C LYS A 229 -28.62 -3.88 -13.17
N ILE A 230 -27.40 -4.31 -13.50
CA ILE A 230 -27.11 -5.21 -14.60
C ILE A 230 -26.17 -6.34 -14.15
N ASP A 231 -26.29 -7.50 -14.78
CA ASP A 231 -25.36 -8.60 -14.53
C ASP A 231 -23.97 -8.34 -15.14
N TYR A 232 -23.01 -9.18 -14.80
CA TYR A 232 -21.65 -9.07 -15.31
C TYR A 232 -21.56 -9.13 -16.84
N SER A 233 -22.42 -9.92 -17.50
CA SER A 233 -22.38 -10.08 -18.97
C SER A 233 -22.78 -8.78 -19.69
N ALA A 234 -23.85 -8.15 -19.20
CA ALA A 234 -24.28 -6.84 -19.66
C ALA A 234 -23.23 -5.76 -19.35
N PHE A 235 -22.67 -5.77 -18.14
CA PHE A 235 -21.58 -4.85 -17.77
C PHE A 235 -20.37 -4.99 -18.69
N GLN A 236 -19.90 -6.22 -18.94
CA GLN A 236 -18.73 -6.49 -19.78
C GLN A 236 -18.96 -6.02 -21.22
N THR A 237 -20.18 -6.19 -21.75
CA THR A 237 -20.52 -5.68 -23.09
C THR A 237 -20.45 -4.16 -23.14
N LEU A 238 -20.94 -3.47 -22.11
CA LEU A 238 -20.88 -2.02 -22.02
C LEU A 238 -19.44 -1.52 -21.85
N SER A 239 -18.64 -2.16 -20.99
CA SER A 239 -17.26 -1.75 -20.73
C SER A 239 -16.39 -1.85 -21.99
N GLN A 240 -16.59 -2.87 -22.82
CA GLN A 240 -15.92 -3.00 -24.11
C GLN A 240 -16.32 -1.91 -25.12
N ASN A 241 -17.57 -1.44 -25.09
CA ASN A 241 -18.04 -0.38 -25.98
C ASN A 241 -17.54 1.02 -25.57
N VAL A 242 -17.32 1.26 -24.28
CA VAL A 242 -16.72 2.52 -23.80
C VAL A 242 -15.27 2.62 -24.23
N GLY A 243 -14.51 1.52 -24.15
CA GLY A 243 -13.12 1.49 -24.57
C GLY A 243 -12.21 2.38 -23.71
N GLU A 244 -11.04 2.71 -24.25
CA GLU A 244 -10.05 3.57 -23.58
C GLU A 244 -10.50 5.04 -23.52
N ALA A 245 -9.84 5.83 -22.67
CA ALA A 245 -10.13 7.25 -22.53
C ALA A 245 -9.85 8.04 -23.85
N PRO A 246 -10.57 9.15 -24.10
CA PRO A 246 -10.39 9.98 -25.30
C PRO A 246 -9.00 10.63 -25.47
#